data_AF-A0A6J6JNV2-F1
#
_entry.id   AF-A0A6J6JNV2-F1
#
_cell.length_a   1.000
_cell.length_b   1.000
_cell.length_c   1.000
_cell.angle_alpha   90.00
_cell.angle_beta   90.00
_cell.angle_gamma   90.00
#
_symmetry.space_group_name_H-M   'P 1'
#
loop_
_entity.id
_entity.type
_entity.pdbx_description
1 polymer ?
#
loop_
_entity_poly.entity_id
_entity_poly.type
_entity_poly.pdbx_seq_one_letter_code
_entity_poly.pdbx_strand_id
1 'polypeptide(L)'
;MSAVAEFAAAGGPVVGICNGFQVLTEAGLLPGALQKNAGLKFVCAPAQLRVETTNSVLTRAADKGAVLSIPINHFEGNYTCDAETLAQLRDEDRVVLRYVVNPNGSVDDIAGVCNEGRNVVGLMPHPERSTSELLGSTDGLPLLRSLLSV
;
A
#
# COMPACT_ATOMS: atom_id res chain seq x y z
N MET A 1 -15.59 -12.60 -3.58
CA MET A 1 -14.23 -12.66 -3.01
C MET A 1 -13.60 -14.05 -3.01
N SER A 2 -14.36 -15.16 -3.03
CA SER A 2 -13.80 -16.53 -3.02
C SER A 2 -12.73 -16.78 -4.08
N ALA A 3 -13.00 -16.48 -5.35
CA ALA A 3 -12.03 -16.69 -6.44
C ALA A 3 -10.71 -15.90 -6.25
N VAL A 4 -10.77 -14.68 -5.70
CA VAL A 4 -9.58 -13.86 -5.42
C VAL A 4 -8.81 -14.45 -4.23
N ALA A 5 -9.51 -14.92 -3.20
CA ALA A 5 -8.90 -15.57 -2.04
C ALA A 5 -8.23 -16.90 -2.43
N GLU A 6 -8.86 -17.71 -3.27
CA GLU A 6 -8.29 -18.94 -3.81
C GLU A 6 -7.04 -18.66 -4.64
N PHE A 7 -7.09 -17.66 -5.52
CA PHE A 7 -5.93 -17.23 -6.31
C PHE A 7 -4.77 -16.75 -5.43
N ALA A 8 -5.06 -15.92 -4.41
CA ALA A 8 -4.07 -15.46 -3.45
C ALA A 8 -3.48 -16.61 -2.63
N ALA A 9 -4.30 -17.56 -2.18
CA ALA A 9 -3.85 -18.74 -1.44
C ALA A 9 -2.97 -19.67 -2.29
N ALA A 10 -3.19 -19.70 -3.60
CA ALA A 10 -2.33 -20.41 -4.57
C ALA A 10 -1.01 -19.67 -4.87
N GLY A 11 -0.71 -18.56 -4.18
CA GLY A 11 0.49 -17.75 -4.38
C GLY A 11 0.37 -16.68 -5.47
N GLY A 12 -0.82 -16.50 -6.05
CA GLY A 12 -1.07 -15.51 -7.08
C GLY A 12 -0.87 -14.06 -6.59
N PRO A 13 -0.34 -13.16 -7.42
CA PRO A 13 -0.12 -11.74 -7.08
C PRO A 13 -1.44 -10.95 -7.04
N VAL A 14 -1.77 -10.34 -5.91
CA VAL A 14 -2.96 -9.48 -5.75
C VAL A 14 -2.55 -8.11 -5.22
N VAL A 15 -2.95 -7.04 -5.90
CA VAL A 15 -2.68 -5.66 -5.47
C VAL A 15 -3.97 -4.86 -5.40
N GLY A 16 -4.27 -4.32 -4.22
CA GLY A 16 -5.40 -3.43 -3.98
C GLY A 16 -4.95 -1.98 -3.84
N ILE A 17 -5.30 -1.14 -4.81
CA ILE A 17 -4.94 0.29 -4.85
C ILE A 17 -6.13 1.15 -4.38
N CYS A 18 -5.89 2.05 -3.43
CA CYS A 18 -6.89 2.93 -2.80
C CYS A 18 -8.12 2.14 -2.33
N ASN A 19 -9.23 2.18 -3.06
CA ASN A 19 -10.43 1.42 -2.73
C ASN A 19 -10.18 -0.10 -2.75
N GLY A 20 -9.25 -0.57 -3.57
CA GLY A 20 -8.83 -1.96 -3.57
C GLY A 20 -8.21 -2.38 -2.23
N PHE A 21 -7.46 -1.50 -1.55
CA PHE A 21 -6.91 -1.80 -0.23
C PHE A 21 -8.02 -1.97 0.80
N GLN A 22 -9.01 -1.06 0.79
CA GLN A 22 -10.20 -1.16 1.64
C GLN A 22 -10.93 -2.49 1.44
N VAL A 23 -11.12 -2.91 0.18
CA VAL A 23 -11.76 -4.19 -0.13
C VAL A 23 -10.94 -5.37 0.40
N LEU A 24 -9.61 -5.33 0.30
CA LEU A 24 -8.75 -6.41 0.80
C LEU A 24 -8.77 -6.53 2.32
N THR A 25 -8.84 -5.41 3.05
CA THR A 25 -8.99 -5.44 4.52
C THR A 25 -10.36 -5.93 4.94
N GLU A 26 -11.44 -5.45 4.31
CA GLU A 26 -12.82 -5.89 4.61
C GLU A 26 -13.05 -7.36 4.25
N ALA A 27 -12.32 -7.89 3.27
CA ALA A 27 -12.36 -9.30 2.89
C ALA A 27 -11.49 -10.20 3.77
N GLY A 28 -10.74 -9.65 4.73
CA GLY A 28 -9.82 -10.40 5.59
C GLY A 28 -8.57 -10.94 4.88
N LEU A 29 -8.25 -10.43 3.69
CA LEU A 29 -7.03 -10.79 2.95
C LEU A 29 -5.81 -9.97 3.41
N LEU A 30 -6.06 -8.83 4.04
CA LEU A 30 -5.06 -8.01 4.73
C LEU A 30 -5.58 -7.64 6.12
N PRO A 31 -4.69 -7.47 7.11
CA PRO A 31 -5.10 -7.04 8.45
C PRO A 31 -5.44 -5.55 8.48
N GLY A 32 -6.04 -5.12 9.58
CA GLY A 32 -6.38 -3.72 9.83
C GLY A 32 -7.63 -3.26 9.10
N ALA A 33 -7.85 -1.95 9.09
CA ALA A 33 -8.98 -1.31 8.45
C ALA A 33 -8.61 0.10 7.98
N LEU A 34 -9.41 0.64 7.05
CA LEU A 34 -9.27 2.00 6.54
C LEU A 34 -10.45 2.83 7.03
N GLN A 35 -10.15 3.93 7.72
CA GLN A 35 -11.14 4.86 8.25
C GLN A 35 -11.08 6.21 7.53
N LYS A 36 -12.05 7.07 7.84
CA LYS A 36 -12.02 8.48 7.44
C LYS A 36 -10.71 9.13 7.89
N ASN A 37 -10.14 9.94 7.01
CA ASN A 37 -8.95 10.72 7.31
C ASN A 37 -9.17 11.53 8.61
N ALA A 38 -8.15 11.64 9.47
CA ALA A 38 -8.25 12.32 10.76
C ALA A 38 -8.75 13.78 10.64
N GLY A 39 -8.41 14.46 9.54
CA GLY A 39 -8.89 15.82 9.24
C GLY A 39 -10.30 15.91 8.65
N LEU A 40 -11.00 14.79 8.46
CA LEU A 40 -12.34 14.68 7.86
C LEU A 40 -12.47 15.41 6.52
N LYS A 41 -11.42 15.36 5.69
CA LYS A 41 -11.37 15.96 4.36
C LYS A 41 -10.83 14.98 3.34
N PHE A 42 -11.34 15.07 2.12
CA PHE A 42 -10.76 14.38 0.98
C PHE A 42 -9.41 15.03 0.66
N VAL A 43 -8.35 14.21 0.54
CA VAL A 43 -7.01 14.68 0.19
C VAL A 43 -6.69 14.21 -1.21
N CYS A 44 -6.42 15.15 -2.11
CA CYS A 44 -5.96 14.93 -3.47
C CYS A 44 -4.66 15.69 -3.68
N ALA A 45 -3.52 15.02 -3.57
CA ALA A 45 -2.21 15.67 -3.62
C ALA A 45 -1.10 14.67 -3.97
N PRO A 46 0.06 15.13 -4.45
CA PRO A 46 1.29 14.33 -4.39
C PRO A 46 1.65 14.00 -2.94
N ALA A 47 2.12 12.79 -2.69
CA ALA A 47 2.66 12.38 -1.39
C ALA A 47 4.04 11.73 -1.57
N GLN A 48 4.94 12.04 -0.64
CA GLN A 48 6.23 11.36 -0.55
C GLN A 48 6.10 10.09 0.28
N LEU A 49 6.58 8.98 -0.27
CA LEU A 49 6.50 7.66 0.33
C LEU A 49 7.88 7.05 0.44
N ARG A 50 8.23 6.54 1.62
CA ARG A 50 9.46 5.76 1.82
C ARG A 50 9.16 4.29 1.60
N VAL A 51 10.01 3.63 0.81
CA VAL A 51 9.98 2.17 0.64
C VAL A 51 10.58 1.51 1.88
N GLU A 52 9.78 0.77 2.64
CA GLU A 52 10.24 0.12 3.88
C GLU A 52 10.87 -1.24 3.62
N THR A 53 10.32 -1.99 2.67
CA THR A 53 10.82 -3.30 2.27
C THR A 53 10.70 -3.51 0.77
N THR A 54 11.65 -4.25 0.22
CA THR A 54 11.61 -4.78 -1.15
C THR A 54 11.09 -6.22 -1.19
N ASN A 55 10.80 -6.80 -0.02
CA ASN A 55 10.30 -8.16 0.12
C ASN A 55 8.77 -8.23 -0.01
N SER A 56 8.27 -7.84 -1.19
CA SER A 56 6.87 -7.99 -1.58
C SER A 56 6.73 -8.04 -3.10
N VAL A 57 5.60 -8.57 -3.58
CA VAL A 57 5.31 -8.61 -5.03
C VAL A 57 5.28 -7.22 -5.68
N LEU A 58 5.02 -6.17 -4.90
CA LEU A 58 4.89 -4.78 -5.39
C LEU A 58 6.18 -3.96 -5.24
N THR A 59 7.15 -4.36 -4.42
CA THR A 59 8.33 -3.51 -4.12
C THR A 59 9.68 -4.13 -4.48
N ARG A 60 9.73 -5.37 -4.99
CA ARG A 60 10.98 -6.09 -5.31
C ARG A 60 11.90 -5.46 -6.36
N ALA A 61 11.39 -4.59 -7.22
CA ALA A 61 12.16 -3.84 -8.22
C ALA A 61 12.39 -2.38 -7.80
N ALA A 62 12.00 -1.99 -6.58
CA ALA A 62 12.32 -0.70 -5.98
C ALA A 62 13.54 -0.84 -5.05
N ASP A 63 14.08 0.30 -4.62
CA ASP A 63 15.18 0.34 -3.65
C ASP A 63 14.65 0.60 -2.24
N LYS A 64 15.09 -0.21 -1.27
CA LYS A 64 14.75 0.02 0.14
C LYS A 64 15.26 1.39 0.59
N GLY A 65 14.40 2.16 1.23
CA GLY A 65 14.69 3.52 1.67
C GLY A 65 14.52 4.60 0.61
N ALA A 66 14.24 4.25 -0.66
CA ALA A 66 13.91 5.23 -1.69
C ALA A 66 12.66 6.03 -1.29
N VAL A 67 12.66 7.31 -1.64
CA VAL A 67 11.51 8.21 -1.47
C VAL A 67 10.87 8.43 -2.84
N LEU A 68 9.62 7.98 -2.98
CA LEU A 68 8.84 8.03 -4.20
C LEU A 68 7.77 9.13 -4.08
N SER A 69 7.57 9.91 -5.14
CA SER A 69 6.48 10.88 -5.25
C SER A 69 5.29 10.26 -5.99
N ILE A 70 4.28 9.83 -5.22
CA ILE A 70 3.10 9.13 -5.73
C ILE A 70 1.82 9.88 -5.29
N PRO A 71 0.87 10.13 -6.19
CA PRO A 71 -0.36 10.83 -5.84
C PRO A 71 -1.27 10.01 -4.93
N ILE A 72 -2.03 10.70 -4.09
CA ILE A 72 -3.12 10.17 -3.26
C ILE A 72 -4.44 10.88 -3.61
N ASN A 73 -5.56 10.19 -3.47
CA ASN A 73 -6.91 10.76 -3.68
C ASN A 73 -7.97 9.99 -2.89
N HIS A 74 -8.07 10.24 -1.58
CA HIS A 74 -8.97 9.50 -0.70
C HIS A 74 -9.58 10.36 0.43
N PHE A 75 -10.80 9.98 0.84
CA PHE A 75 -11.43 10.42 2.09
C PHE A 75 -11.25 9.41 3.22
N GLU A 76 -11.14 8.12 2.87
CA GLU A 76 -11.08 7.00 3.80
C GLU A 76 -9.76 6.24 3.62
N GLY A 77 -8.64 6.94 3.86
CA GLY A 77 -7.30 6.36 3.72
C GLY A 77 -6.53 6.23 5.02
N ASN A 78 -7.17 6.48 6.17
CA ASN A 78 -6.54 6.36 7.47
C ASN A 78 -6.43 4.88 7.86
N TYR A 79 -5.26 4.27 7.67
CA TYR A 79 -5.00 2.90 8.09
C TYR A 79 -4.88 2.79 9.61
N THR A 80 -5.64 1.87 10.18
CA THR A 80 -5.63 1.59 11.62
C THR A 80 -5.62 0.08 11.87
N CYS A 81 -5.02 -0.30 13.00
CA CYS A 81 -5.02 -1.65 13.52
C CYS A 81 -4.74 -1.61 15.03
N ASP A 82 -4.97 -2.71 15.74
CA ASP A 82 -4.59 -2.82 17.14
C ASP A 82 -3.06 -2.93 17.32
N ALA A 83 -2.61 -2.78 18.57
CA ALA A 83 -1.18 -2.76 18.90
C ALA A 83 -0.47 -4.09 18.60
N GLU A 84 -1.19 -5.21 18.73
CA GLU A 84 -0.66 -6.56 18.45
C GLU A 84 -0.41 -6.72 16.95
N THR A 85 -1.40 -6.38 16.13
CA THR A 85 -1.31 -6.38 14.66
C THR A 85 -0.19 -5.45 14.19
N LEU A 86 -0.06 -4.25 14.79
CA LEU A 86 1.02 -3.32 14.44
C LEU A 86 2.40 -3.89 14.77
N ALA A 87 2.55 -4.53 15.93
CA ALA A 87 3.80 -5.18 16.31
C ALA A 87 4.14 -6.31 15.32
N GLN A 88 3.16 -7.17 15.00
CA GLN A 88 3.33 -8.24 14.03
C GLN A 88 3.75 -7.72 12.64
N LEU A 89 3.09 -6.67 12.14
CA LEU A 89 3.42 -6.06 10.85
C LEU A 89 4.85 -5.52 10.79
N ARG A 90 5.37 -5.01 11.92
CA ARG A 90 6.75 -4.52 12.05
C ARG A 90 7.75 -5.67 12.14
N ASP A 91 7.50 -6.62 13.03
CA ASP A 91 8.39 -7.75 13.29
C ASP A 91 8.55 -8.66 12.07
N GLU A 92 7.48 -8.80 11.29
CA GLU A 92 7.47 -9.62 10.07
C GLU A 92 7.83 -8.83 8.80
N ASP A 93 8.27 -7.57 8.88
CA ASP A 93 8.63 -6.75 7.71
C ASP A 93 7.51 -6.71 6.65
N ARG A 94 6.28 -6.44 7.09
CA ARG A 94 5.05 -6.45 6.27
C ARG A 94 4.49 -5.06 5.97
N VAL A 95 5.11 -4.00 6.49
CA VAL A 95 4.84 -2.63 6.04
C VAL A 95 5.63 -2.38 4.76
N VAL A 96 4.96 -2.09 3.64
CA VAL A 96 5.63 -1.91 2.33
C VAL A 96 6.01 -0.47 2.05
N LEU A 97 5.15 0.47 2.45
CA LEU A 97 5.31 1.90 2.19
C LEU A 97 4.87 2.70 3.42
N ARG A 98 5.62 3.74 3.75
CA ARG A 98 5.22 4.75 4.73
C ARG A 98 5.16 6.13 4.11
N TYR A 99 4.22 6.95 4.55
CA TYR A 99 4.24 8.38 4.29
C TYR A 99 5.45 9.02 4.98
N VAL A 100 6.16 9.90 4.26
CA VAL A 100 7.18 10.76 4.89
C VAL A 100 6.50 11.84 5.75
N VAL A 101 5.39 12.39 5.24
CA VAL A 101 4.50 13.30 5.98
C VAL A 101 3.09 12.73 5.89
N ASN A 102 2.55 12.30 7.02
CA ASN A 102 1.29 11.59 7.10
C ASN A 102 0.09 12.50 6.78
N PRO A 103 -0.64 12.25 5.67
CA PRO A 103 -1.71 13.12 5.21
C PRO A 103 -3.07 12.80 5.83
N ASN A 104 -3.22 11.63 6.46
CA ASN A 104 -4.54 11.06 6.77
C ASN A 104 -4.69 10.53 8.20
N GLY A 105 -3.61 10.50 8.97
CA GLY A 105 -3.61 10.04 10.36
C GLY A 105 -3.39 8.53 10.52
N SER A 106 -2.95 7.84 9.46
CA SER A 106 -2.64 6.40 9.52
C SER A 106 -1.69 6.08 10.65
N VAL A 107 -1.93 4.98 11.37
CA VAL A 107 -1.02 4.52 12.42
C VAL A 107 0.35 4.24 11.81
N ASP A 108 1.40 4.70 12.51
CA ASP A 108 2.80 4.47 12.12
C ASP A 108 3.13 5.01 10.70
N ASP A 109 2.37 5.99 10.22
CA ASP A 109 2.50 6.57 8.87
C ASP A 109 2.36 5.53 7.74
N ILE A 110 1.69 4.41 7.99
CA ILE A 110 1.53 3.32 7.02
C ILE A 110 0.72 3.80 5.80
N ALA A 111 1.31 3.64 4.61
CA ALA A 111 0.65 3.88 3.33
C ALA A 111 0.25 2.59 2.61
N GLY A 112 0.85 1.46 3.00
CA GLY A 112 0.49 0.14 2.50
C GLY A 112 1.15 -1.00 3.27
N VAL A 113 0.52 -2.17 3.23
CA VAL A 113 0.97 -3.42 3.91
C VAL A 113 0.84 -4.62 2.97
N CYS A 114 1.50 -5.73 3.33
CA CYS A 114 1.32 -7.01 2.66
C CYS A 114 0.89 -8.13 3.62
N ASN A 115 0.36 -9.22 3.05
CA ASN A 115 0.05 -10.45 3.79
C ASN A 115 1.35 -11.22 4.15
N GLU A 116 1.22 -12.25 4.98
CA GLU A 116 2.33 -13.15 5.37
C GLU A 116 3.03 -13.80 4.17
N GLY A 117 2.27 -14.16 3.13
CA GLY A 117 2.79 -14.72 1.88
C GLY A 117 3.46 -13.70 0.95
N ARG A 118 3.38 -12.39 1.27
CA ARG A 118 3.97 -11.26 0.52
C ARG A 118 3.49 -11.10 -0.93
N ASN A 119 2.46 -11.86 -1.31
CA ASN A 119 1.85 -11.88 -2.64
C ASN A 119 0.56 -11.05 -2.70
N VAL A 120 -0.01 -10.65 -1.57
CA VAL A 120 -1.14 -9.72 -1.48
C VAL A 120 -0.63 -8.41 -0.89
N VAL A 121 -0.83 -7.29 -1.60
CA VAL A 121 -0.41 -5.96 -1.17
C VAL A 121 -1.57 -4.98 -1.27
N GLY A 122 -1.78 -4.18 -0.24
CA GLY A 122 -2.74 -3.10 -0.23
C GLY A 122 -2.02 -1.76 0.00
N LEU A 123 -2.40 -0.73 -0.75
CA LEU A 123 -1.84 0.61 -0.59
C LEU A 123 -2.86 1.70 -0.95
N MET A 124 -2.83 2.81 -0.23
CA MET A 124 -3.66 3.98 -0.50
C MET A 124 -3.17 4.88 -1.65
N PRO A 125 -1.86 5.09 -1.85
CA PRO A 125 -1.34 5.85 -2.98
C PRO A 125 -1.60 5.17 -4.33
N HIS A 126 -1.61 5.97 -5.40
CA HIS A 126 -1.91 5.56 -6.77
C HIS A 126 -0.66 5.50 -7.66
N PRO A 127 0.17 4.43 -7.55
CA PRO A 127 1.37 4.28 -8.38
C PRO A 127 1.05 4.27 -9.87
N GLU A 128 -0.12 3.75 -10.26
CA GLU A 128 -0.57 3.69 -11.65
C GLU A 128 -0.77 5.07 -12.28
N ARG A 129 -0.98 6.10 -11.47
CA ARG A 129 -1.10 7.50 -11.89
C ARG A 129 0.25 8.25 -11.92
N SER A 130 1.36 7.57 -11.67
CA SER A 130 2.72 8.13 -11.64
C SER A 130 3.69 7.30 -12.47
N THR A 131 3.28 6.97 -13.70
CA THR A 131 4.01 6.06 -14.61
C THR A 131 4.57 6.76 -15.84
N SER A 132 4.37 8.07 -15.97
CA SER A 132 4.75 8.85 -17.15
C SER A 132 5.04 10.27 -16.74
N GLU A 133 6.04 10.89 -17.38
CA GLU A 133 6.37 12.30 -17.17
C GLU A 133 5.17 13.22 -17.44
N LEU A 134 4.29 12.85 -18.38
CA LEU A 134 3.06 13.59 -18.68
C LEU A 134 2.06 13.60 -17.52
N LEU A 135 2.14 12.61 -16.62
CA LEU A 135 1.31 12.52 -15.41
C LEU A 135 2.00 13.17 -14.19
N GLY A 136 3.19 13.75 -14.39
CA GLY A 136 3.93 14.50 -13.37
C GLY A 136 4.96 13.69 -12.58
N SER A 137 5.05 12.37 -12.77
CA SER A 137 6.04 11.51 -12.10
C SER A 137 6.14 10.15 -12.80
N THR A 138 7.31 9.52 -12.71
CA THR A 138 7.55 8.13 -13.13
C THR A 138 7.85 7.19 -11.95
N ASP A 139 7.71 7.69 -10.72
CA ASP A 139 8.08 6.98 -9.49
C ASP A 139 7.19 5.77 -9.17
N GLY A 140 6.04 5.63 -9.84
CA GLY A 140 5.20 4.44 -9.79
C GLY A 140 5.72 3.28 -10.65
N LEU A 141 6.63 3.52 -11.60
CA LEU A 141 7.16 2.49 -12.50
C LEU A 141 7.87 1.33 -11.78
N PRO A 142 8.76 1.57 -10.78
CA PRO A 142 9.38 0.47 -10.05
C PRO A 142 8.36 -0.47 -9.39
N LEU A 143 7.25 0.09 -8.89
CA LEU A 143 6.21 -0.70 -8.24
C LEU A 143 5.43 -1.56 -9.26
N LEU A 144 5.00 -0.96 -10.37
CA LEU A 144 4.31 -1.73 -11.41
C LEU A 144 5.21 -2.76 -12.10
N ARG A 145 6.50 -2.45 -12.31
CA ARG A 145 7.47 -3.43 -12.82
C ARG A 145 7.66 -4.59 -11.85
N SER A 146 7.69 -4.32 -10.54
CA SER A 146 7.70 -5.36 -9.52
C SER A 146 6.51 -6.31 -9.69
N LEU A 147 5.30 -5.77 -9.87
CA LEU A 147 4.10 -6.58 -10.08
C LEU A 147 4.11 -7.38 -11.38
N LEU A 148 4.80 -6.94 -12.43
CA LEU A 148 4.86 -7.66 -13.72
C LEU A 148 5.99 -8.70 -13.80
N SER A 149 6.93 -8.67 -12.86
CA SER A 149 8.08 -9.60 -12.82
C SER A 149 7.78 -10.94 -12.13
N VAL A 150 6.50 -11.32 -12.02
CA VAL A 150 6.04 -12.58 -11.38
C VAL A 150 6.12 -13.74 -12.36
#